data_AF-A0A8I2YS10-F1
#
_entry.id   AF-A0A8I2YS10-F1
#
_cell.length_a   1.000
_cell.length_b   1.000
_cell.length_c   1.000
_cell.angle_alpha   90.00
_cell.angle_beta   90.00
_cell.angle_gamma   90.00
#
_symmetry.space_group_name_H-M   'P 1'
#
loop_
_entity.id
_entity.type
_entity.pdbx_description
1 polymer ?
#
loop_
_entity_poly.entity_id
_entity_poly.type
_entity_poly.pdbx_seq_one_letter_code
_entity_poly.pdbx_strand_id
1 'polypeptide(L)'
;MNVIVRWHVVAEFSFPKMVIFITIEGKQGSSHNRPIPGSSNTQRARQARQHGCFATPPPPSPPTPKKVAARARGEYLRTHFKNMREVGAALSGMKLTKAYAYLGDVVEHKQVIPFRRFSGGVGRASQAKQFKATQGRWPEKSVKFITRLLKNAEANADAKSLELEDLIIKNIGVQQAPKTRRRTYRAHGRINPYQGHPCHVEIILGVSGEEVERSKDKDAVTSLSSLNRRQVARKRIEAARA
;
A
#
# COMPACT_ATOMS: atom_id res chain seq x y z
N MET A 1 -46.17 37.79 17.24
CA MET A 1 -46.96 36.87 16.39
C MET A 1 -46.10 36.43 15.23
N ASN A 2 -45.67 35.17 15.27
CA ASN A 2 -45.48 34.26 14.14
C ASN A 2 -45.18 32.90 14.79
N VAL A 3 -46.21 32.06 14.76
CA VAL A 3 -46.25 30.67 15.26
C VAL A 3 -45.67 29.76 14.16
N ILE A 4 -45.52 28.44 14.44
CA ILE A 4 -45.49 27.29 13.48
C ILE A 4 -44.06 26.83 13.08
N VAL A 5 -43.58 25.58 13.21
CA VAL A 5 -44.02 24.30 13.84
C VAL A 5 -42.76 23.50 14.21
N ARG A 6 -42.80 22.77 15.33
CA ARG A 6 -41.85 21.72 15.70
C ARG A 6 -42.38 20.38 15.15
N TRP A 7 -41.71 19.79 14.16
CA TRP A 7 -42.01 18.43 13.73
C TRP A 7 -41.14 17.42 14.49
N HIS A 8 -41.80 16.52 15.21
CA HIS A 8 -41.24 15.29 15.75
C HIS A 8 -41.49 14.19 14.71
N VAL A 9 -40.45 13.57 14.18
CA VAL A 9 -40.57 12.25 13.54
C VAL A 9 -39.77 11.29 14.40
N VAL A 10 -40.52 10.49 15.16
CA VAL A 10 -40.06 9.33 15.91
C VAL A 10 -40.04 8.17 14.93
N ALA A 11 -38.88 7.55 14.72
CA ALA A 11 -38.80 6.22 14.14
C ALA A 11 -38.00 5.34 15.11
N GLU A 12 -38.72 4.53 15.88
CA GLU A 12 -38.17 3.45 16.69
C GLU A 12 -37.77 2.28 15.79
N PHE A 13 -36.51 1.86 15.85
CA PHE A 13 -36.09 0.53 15.45
C PHE A 13 -35.39 -0.13 16.64
N SER A 14 -35.91 -1.31 16.99
CA SER A 14 -35.54 -2.16 18.12
C SER A 14 -34.24 -2.95 17.87
N PHE A 15 -33.59 -3.35 18.97
CA PHE A 15 -32.44 -4.27 19.16
C PHE A 15 -31.05 -3.64 19.46
N PRO A 16 -30.19 -4.33 20.27
CA PRO A 16 -29.56 -3.73 21.45
C PRO A 16 -28.04 -3.60 21.34
N LYS A 17 -27.50 -2.69 22.17
CA LYS A 17 -26.08 -2.46 22.50
C LYS A 17 -25.18 -1.90 21.38
N MET A 18 -25.33 -0.60 21.12
CA MET A 18 -24.24 0.40 21.20
C MET A 18 -24.72 1.71 20.57
N VAL A 19 -24.79 2.76 21.40
CA VAL A 19 -25.12 4.12 20.97
C VAL A 19 -23.84 4.76 20.41
N ILE A 20 -23.84 5.08 19.10
CA ILE A 20 -22.83 5.94 18.47
C ILE A 20 -23.45 7.34 18.37
N PHE A 21 -22.95 8.29 19.15
CA PHE A 21 -23.27 9.70 19.00
C PHE A 21 -22.52 10.27 17.79
N ILE A 22 -23.26 10.67 16.75
CA ILE A 22 -22.72 11.48 15.64
C ILE A 22 -23.13 12.93 15.91
N THR A 23 -22.22 13.71 16.47
CA THR A 23 -22.40 15.16 16.63
C THR A 23 -21.97 15.85 15.33
N ILE A 24 -22.91 16.50 14.65
CA ILE A 24 -22.64 17.38 13.51
C ILE A 24 -22.49 18.80 14.07
N GLU A 25 -21.26 19.26 14.28
CA GLU A 25 -20.99 20.66 14.66
C GLU A 25 -20.91 21.55 13.42
N GLY A 26 -21.94 22.40 13.27
CA GLY A 26 -21.95 23.49 12.30
C GLY A 26 -21.08 24.66 12.78
N LYS A 27 -20.18 25.13 11.92
CA LYS A 27 -19.42 26.38 12.09
C LYS A 27 -20.37 27.59 12.13
N GLN A 28 -20.27 28.41 13.17
CA GLN A 28 -20.57 29.84 13.11
C GLN A 28 -19.36 30.64 13.58
N GLY A 29 -19.03 31.68 12.82
CA GLY A 29 -17.91 32.58 13.09
C GLY A 29 -18.29 33.78 13.97
N SER A 30 -17.28 34.63 14.18
CA SER A 30 -17.28 35.94 14.85
C SER A 30 -16.96 35.93 16.35
N SER A 31 -15.75 36.36 16.72
CA SER A 31 -15.55 37.73 17.25
C SER A 31 -14.12 37.97 17.77
N HIS A 32 -13.55 39.10 17.32
CA HIS A 32 -12.64 40.01 18.01
C HIS A 32 -11.40 39.50 18.76
N ASN A 33 -10.23 39.70 18.17
CA ASN A 33 -9.03 40.08 18.93
C ASN A 33 -8.29 41.22 18.23
N ARG A 34 -8.12 42.34 18.94
CA ARG A 34 -7.39 43.53 18.47
C ARG A 34 -5.87 43.27 18.53
N PRO A 35 -5.09 43.66 17.50
CA PRO A 35 -3.63 43.59 17.59
C PRO A 35 -3.05 44.80 18.33
N ILE A 36 -2.06 44.53 19.19
CA ILE A 36 -1.21 45.53 19.86
C ILE A 36 -0.16 46.02 18.84
N PRO A 37 0.08 47.34 18.68
CA PRO A 37 1.09 47.83 17.75
C PRO A 37 2.46 47.93 18.44
N GLY A 38 3.51 47.43 17.78
CA GLY A 38 4.89 47.78 18.12
C GLY A 38 5.85 46.62 18.35
N SER A 39 6.24 45.91 17.29
CA SER A 39 7.66 45.60 17.06
C SER A 39 7.88 45.33 15.57
N SER A 40 8.95 45.92 15.05
CA SER A 40 9.33 46.02 13.65
C SER A 40 9.68 44.66 13.04
N ASN A 41 8.66 43.91 12.61
CA ASN A 41 8.85 42.62 11.91
C ASN A 41 9.23 42.78 10.42
N THR A 42 9.70 43.96 10.01
CA THR A 42 10.05 44.29 8.62
C THR A 42 11.47 43.83 8.24
N GLN A 43 12.33 43.51 9.22
CA GLN A 43 13.68 43.03 8.92
C GLN A 43 13.75 41.51 8.69
N ARG A 44 12.87 40.72 9.32
CA ARG A 44 12.84 39.25 9.14
C ARG A 44 12.22 38.82 7.82
N ALA A 45 11.30 39.62 7.28
CA ALA A 45 10.66 39.36 5.98
C ALA A 45 11.52 39.77 4.76
N ARG A 46 12.56 40.59 4.96
CA ARG A 46 13.52 40.96 3.90
C ARG A 46 14.66 39.95 3.74
N GLN A 47 15.09 39.31 4.84
CA GLN A 47 16.18 38.32 4.79
C GLN A 47 15.75 36.98 4.16
N ALA A 48 14.47 36.63 4.26
CA ALA A 48 13.89 35.44 3.60
C ALA A 48 13.75 35.58 2.07
N ARG A 49 14.05 36.74 1.49
CA ARG A 49 14.03 36.96 0.03
C ARG A 49 15.40 36.76 -0.65
N GLN A 50 16.48 36.59 0.12
CA GLN A 50 17.83 36.43 -0.43
C GLN A 50 18.28 34.97 -0.61
N HIS A 51 17.51 34.00 -0.10
CA HIS A 51 17.71 32.59 -0.42
C HIS A 51 16.47 32.08 -1.15
N GLY A 52 16.60 31.91 -2.48
CA GLY A 52 15.57 31.37 -3.36
C GLY A 52 15.27 29.89 -3.09
N CYS A 53 14.68 29.60 -1.94
CA CYS A 53 14.17 28.28 -1.59
C CYS A 53 12.66 28.38 -1.36
N PHE A 54 11.91 28.72 -2.41
CA PHE A 54 10.50 28.39 -2.44
C PHE A 54 10.41 26.85 -2.44
N ALA A 55 9.99 26.27 -1.33
CA ALA A 55 9.57 24.88 -1.28
C ALA A 55 8.40 24.73 -2.26
N THR A 56 8.68 24.23 -3.46
CA THR A 56 7.63 23.87 -4.40
C THR A 56 6.75 22.81 -3.74
N PRO A 57 5.41 22.94 -3.80
CA PRO A 57 4.53 21.88 -3.32
C PRO A 57 4.91 20.58 -4.04
N PRO A 58 4.91 19.43 -3.34
CA PRO A 58 5.25 18.16 -3.98
C PRO A 58 4.32 17.96 -5.18
N PRO A 59 4.84 17.48 -6.32
CA PRO A 59 4.04 17.29 -7.51
C PRO A 59 2.85 16.38 -7.19
N PRO A 60 1.65 16.66 -7.73
CA PRO A 60 0.51 15.77 -7.56
C PRO A 60 0.91 14.38 -8.05
N SER A 61 0.79 13.39 -7.16
CA SER A 61 1.07 12.00 -7.49
C SER A 61 0.31 11.59 -8.77
N PRO A 62 0.92 10.84 -9.69
CA PRO A 62 0.28 10.46 -10.95
C PRO A 62 -1.07 9.80 -10.69
N PRO A 63 -2.09 10.05 -11.53
CA PRO A 63 -3.41 9.46 -11.36
C PRO A 63 -3.28 7.94 -11.52
N THR A 64 -3.14 7.22 -10.41
CA THR A 64 -3.36 5.78 -10.42
C THR A 64 -4.77 5.53 -10.96
N PRO A 65 -5.01 4.51 -11.81
CA PRO A 65 -6.34 4.22 -12.31
C PRO A 65 -7.25 3.76 -11.15
N LYS A 66 -7.84 4.71 -10.42
CA LYS A 66 -8.67 4.47 -9.23
C LYS A 66 -9.92 3.63 -9.57
N LYS A 67 -10.31 3.63 -10.85
CA LYS A 67 -11.50 2.98 -11.37
C LYS A 67 -11.36 1.46 -11.58
N VAL A 68 -10.14 0.92 -11.72
CA VAL A 68 -9.92 -0.51 -12.12
C VAL A 68 -9.20 -1.33 -11.04
N ALA A 69 -9.09 -0.79 -9.82
CA ALA A 69 -8.33 -1.44 -8.75
C ALA A 69 -9.00 -1.29 -7.38
N ALA A 70 -9.13 -2.39 -6.66
CA ALA A 70 -9.52 -2.41 -5.25
C ALA A 70 -8.26 -2.31 -4.37
N ARG A 71 -8.36 -1.61 -3.24
CA ARG A 71 -7.23 -1.40 -2.32
C ARG A 71 -7.65 -1.73 -0.90
N ALA A 72 -6.73 -2.31 -0.14
CA ALA A 72 -6.85 -2.45 1.30
C ALA A 72 -5.53 -2.08 1.97
N ARG A 73 -5.62 -1.49 3.17
CA ARG A 73 -4.47 -1.11 3.98
C ARG A 73 -4.66 -1.56 5.42
N GLY A 74 -3.58 -2.02 6.04
CA GLY A 74 -3.50 -2.29 7.47
C GLY A 74 -2.32 -1.53 8.05
N GLU A 75 -2.57 -0.70 9.05
CA GLU A 75 -1.55 0.13 9.69
C GLU A 75 -1.20 -0.39 11.08
N TYR A 76 0.06 -0.17 11.50
CA TYR A 76 0.55 -0.53 12.82
C TYR A 76 0.25 -1.99 13.23
N LEU A 77 0.24 -2.92 12.27
CA LEU A 77 -0.10 -4.31 12.51
C LEU A 77 0.94 -4.95 13.43
N ARG A 78 0.46 -5.60 14.50
CA ARG A 78 1.31 -6.26 15.50
C ARG A 78 1.77 -7.64 15.04
N THR A 79 2.43 -7.68 13.90
CA THR A 79 3.06 -8.85 13.27
C THR A 79 4.51 -8.54 12.98
N HIS A 80 5.35 -9.58 12.94
CA HIS A 80 6.77 -9.38 12.66
C HIS A 80 6.98 -9.04 11.18
N PHE A 81 7.53 -7.85 10.90
CA PHE A 81 7.77 -7.35 9.54
C PHE A 81 8.43 -8.36 8.61
N LYS A 82 9.48 -9.06 9.06
CA LYS A 82 10.21 -10.02 8.22
C LYS A 82 9.32 -11.16 7.74
N ASN A 83 8.44 -11.67 8.60
CA ASN A 83 7.56 -12.78 8.25
C ASN A 83 6.47 -12.29 7.30
N MET A 84 5.88 -11.13 7.60
CA MET A 84 4.85 -10.50 6.75
C MET A 84 5.35 -10.25 5.32
N ARG A 85 6.61 -9.82 5.19
CA ARG A 85 7.24 -9.58 3.88
C ARG A 85 7.36 -10.85 3.04
N GLU A 86 7.80 -11.96 3.63
CA GLU A 86 7.93 -13.22 2.87
C GLU A 86 6.55 -13.77 2.48
N VAL A 87 5.52 -13.62 3.34
CA VAL A 87 4.14 -13.97 2.97
C VAL A 87 3.63 -13.10 1.81
N GLY A 88 3.81 -11.78 1.90
CA GLY A 88 3.40 -10.85 0.84
C GLY A 88 4.10 -11.14 -0.50
N ALA A 89 5.38 -11.50 -0.46
CA ALA A 89 6.12 -11.89 -1.65
C ALA A 89 5.62 -13.20 -2.28
N ALA A 90 5.21 -14.18 -1.46
CA ALA A 90 4.67 -15.45 -1.94
C ALA A 90 3.30 -15.29 -2.64
N LEU A 91 2.49 -14.33 -2.19
CA LEU A 91 1.14 -14.08 -2.73
C LEU A 91 1.10 -13.15 -3.95
N SER A 92 2.18 -12.41 -4.20
CA SER A 92 2.24 -11.44 -5.29
C SER A 92 2.01 -12.12 -6.65
N GLY A 93 1.03 -11.64 -7.42
CA GLY A 93 0.70 -12.17 -8.75
C GLY A 93 -0.22 -13.39 -8.76
N MET A 94 -0.73 -13.84 -7.61
CA MET A 94 -1.73 -14.92 -7.57
C MET A 94 -3.14 -14.39 -7.82
N LYS A 95 -4.00 -15.25 -8.41
CA LYS A 95 -5.46 -15.06 -8.38
C LYS A 95 -5.98 -15.11 -6.94
N LEU A 96 -7.04 -14.37 -6.65
CA LEU A 96 -7.59 -14.23 -5.29
C LEU A 96 -8.10 -15.57 -4.71
N THR A 97 -8.78 -16.39 -5.52
CA THR A 97 -9.24 -17.74 -5.14
C THR A 97 -8.09 -18.67 -4.74
N LYS A 98 -7.04 -18.71 -5.57
CA LYS A 98 -5.83 -19.50 -5.31
C LYS A 98 -5.09 -19.01 -4.06
N ALA A 99 -5.05 -17.70 -3.83
CA ALA A 99 -4.43 -17.12 -2.64
C ALA A 99 -5.13 -17.59 -1.36
N TYR A 100 -6.47 -17.65 -1.32
CA TYR A 100 -7.19 -18.17 -0.16
C TYR A 100 -6.90 -19.66 0.11
N ALA A 101 -6.92 -20.49 -0.93
CA ALA A 101 -6.58 -21.90 -0.81
C ALA A 101 -5.15 -22.08 -0.26
N TYR A 102 -4.18 -21.36 -0.83
CA TYR A 102 -2.79 -21.39 -0.38
C TYR A 102 -2.63 -20.97 1.08
N LEU A 103 -3.29 -19.89 1.50
CA LEU A 103 -3.22 -19.43 2.89
C LEU A 103 -3.90 -20.41 3.87
N GLY A 104 -4.97 -21.09 3.46
CA GLY A 104 -5.58 -22.18 4.23
C GLY A 104 -4.62 -23.34 4.43
N ASP A 105 -3.99 -23.81 3.35
CA ASP A 105 -3.00 -24.89 3.39
C ASP A 105 -1.79 -24.56 4.28
N VAL A 106 -1.38 -23.28 4.32
CA VAL A 106 -0.26 -22.85 5.18
C VAL A 106 -0.63 -22.90 6.66
N VAL A 107 -1.87 -22.58 7.02
CA VAL A 107 -2.35 -22.70 8.42
C VAL A 107 -2.42 -24.17 8.83
N GLU A 108 -2.80 -25.04 7.91
CA GLU A 108 -2.81 -26.50 8.11
C GLU A 108 -1.42 -27.15 7.96
N HIS A 109 -0.38 -26.37 7.72
CA HIS A 109 1.01 -26.83 7.53
C HIS A 109 1.22 -27.79 6.34
N LYS A 110 0.28 -27.83 5.39
CA LYS A 110 0.36 -28.64 4.16
C LYS A 110 1.27 -27.99 3.13
N GLN A 111 1.25 -26.66 3.04
CA GLN A 111 2.16 -25.88 2.19
C GLN A 111 2.99 -24.91 3.02
N VAL A 112 4.19 -24.58 2.54
CA VAL A 112 5.14 -23.72 3.25
C VAL A 112 5.28 -22.36 2.57
N ILE A 113 5.57 -21.32 3.35
CA ILE A 113 5.98 -20.03 2.82
C ILE A 113 7.49 -20.02 2.66
N PRO A 114 8.02 -19.78 1.44
CA PRO A 114 9.46 -19.74 1.21
C PRO A 114 10.06 -18.47 1.83
N PHE A 115 11.15 -18.62 2.58
CA PHE A 115 11.90 -17.49 3.13
C PHE A 115 13.12 -17.24 2.22
N ARG A 116 13.08 -16.16 1.44
CA ARG A 116 14.12 -15.84 0.45
C ARG A 116 15.10 -14.79 0.97
N ARG A 117 14.61 -13.65 1.47
CA ARG A 117 15.49 -12.55 1.92
C ARG A 117 15.94 -12.73 3.36
N PHE A 118 15.01 -13.11 4.24
CA PHE A 118 15.26 -13.21 5.68
C PHE A 118 15.44 -14.66 6.12
N SER A 119 16.42 -15.35 5.55
CA SER A 119 16.63 -16.79 5.71
C SER A 119 17.68 -17.19 6.76
N GLY A 120 18.29 -16.22 7.46
CA GLY A 120 19.30 -16.48 8.50
C GLY A 120 18.74 -17.32 9.65
N GLY A 121 19.32 -18.50 9.89
CA GLY A 121 18.89 -19.43 10.94
C GLY A 121 17.52 -20.09 10.70
N VAL A 122 16.99 -20.04 9.47
CA VAL A 122 15.73 -20.69 9.12
C VAL A 122 15.97 -22.16 8.75
N GLY A 123 15.15 -23.06 9.31
CA GLY A 123 15.19 -24.49 9.00
C GLY A 123 14.87 -24.79 7.53
N ARG A 124 15.32 -25.95 7.05
CA ARG A 124 15.00 -26.45 5.71
C ARG A 124 13.69 -27.24 5.75
N ALA A 125 12.89 -27.13 4.70
CA ALA A 125 11.61 -27.84 4.59
C ALA A 125 11.50 -28.49 3.20
N SER A 126 11.05 -29.74 3.14
CA SER A 126 10.87 -30.47 1.88
C SER A 126 9.84 -29.80 0.96
N GLN A 127 8.77 -29.25 1.54
CA GLN A 127 7.71 -28.53 0.84
C GLN A 127 8.21 -27.28 0.10
N ALA A 128 9.34 -26.68 0.53
CA ALA A 128 9.89 -25.48 -0.10
C ALA A 128 10.41 -25.73 -1.53
N LYS A 129 10.64 -27.00 -1.89
CA LYS A 129 11.09 -27.41 -3.23
C LYS A 129 10.15 -26.94 -4.33
N GLN A 130 8.84 -26.90 -4.08
CA GLN A 130 7.83 -26.39 -5.02
C GLN A 130 8.13 -24.94 -5.45
N PHE A 131 8.66 -24.13 -4.54
CA PHE A 131 8.99 -22.72 -4.78
C PHE A 131 10.45 -22.52 -5.20
N LYS A 132 11.15 -23.59 -5.60
CA LYS A 132 12.59 -23.60 -5.91
C LYS A 132 13.42 -23.00 -4.77
N ALA A 133 13.02 -23.26 -3.53
CA ALA A 133 13.69 -22.81 -2.32
C ALA A 133 13.99 -24.01 -1.41
N THR A 134 15.00 -23.87 -0.56
CA THR A 134 15.37 -24.92 0.41
C THR A 134 14.82 -24.63 1.82
N GLN A 135 14.56 -23.36 2.13
CA GLN A 135 14.15 -22.88 3.45
C GLN A 135 12.74 -22.30 3.41
N GLY A 136 11.96 -22.59 4.45
CA GLY A 136 10.58 -22.12 4.57
C GLY A 136 10.03 -22.32 5.98
N ARG A 137 8.97 -21.58 6.33
CA ARG A 137 8.24 -21.70 7.61
C ARG A 137 6.75 -21.45 7.41
N TRP A 138 5.97 -21.67 8.47
CA TRP A 138 4.53 -21.40 8.55
C TRP A 138 4.24 -20.23 9.50
N PRO A 139 4.34 -18.96 9.04
CA PRO A 139 4.08 -17.80 9.88
C PRO A 139 2.57 -17.55 10.07
N GLU A 140 1.91 -18.36 10.89
CA GLU A 140 0.44 -18.33 11.10
C GLU A 140 -0.11 -16.93 11.40
N LYS A 141 0.57 -16.18 12.28
CA LYS A 141 0.09 -14.85 12.69
C LYS A 141 0.02 -13.92 11.47
N SER A 142 1.05 -13.90 10.64
CA SER A 142 1.09 -13.06 9.43
C SER A 142 0.01 -13.48 8.43
N VAL A 143 -0.17 -14.79 8.25
CA VAL A 143 -1.20 -15.35 7.36
C VAL A 143 -2.60 -14.91 7.80
N LYS A 144 -2.93 -15.08 9.09
CA LYS A 144 -4.22 -14.66 9.66
C LYS A 144 -4.53 -13.17 9.42
N PHE A 145 -3.52 -12.30 9.52
CA PHE A 145 -3.70 -10.87 9.23
C PHE A 145 -3.89 -10.58 7.74
N ILE A 146 -3.14 -11.25 6.85
CA ILE A 146 -3.32 -11.08 5.40
C ILE A 146 -4.68 -11.59 4.95
N THR A 147 -5.15 -12.74 5.43
CA THR A 147 -6.49 -13.25 5.09
C THR A 147 -7.58 -12.23 5.45
N ARG A 148 -7.47 -11.56 6.59
CA ARG A 148 -8.39 -10.48 6.98
C ARG A 148 -8.32 -9.27 6.04
N LEU A 149 -7.12 -8.89 5.61
CA LEU A 149 -6.94 -7.79 4.66
C LEU A 149 -7.44 -8.11 3.26
N LEU A 150 -7.30 -9.36 2.80
CA LEU A 150 -7.83 -9.82 1.52
C LEU A 150 -9.37 -9.80 1.52
N LYS A 151 -10.02 -10.25 2.60
CA LYS A 151 -11.49 -10.15 2.74
C LYS A 151 -11.99 -8.71 2.69
N ASN A 152 -11.23 -7.79 3.29
CA ASN A 152 -11.54 -6.37 3.20
C ASN A 152 -11.32 -5.81 1.77
N ALA A 153 -10.29 -6.30 1.08
CA ALA A 153 -10.03 -5.91 -0.31
C ALA A 153 -11.10 -6.43 -1.29
N GLU A 154 -11.64 -7.62 -1.02
CA GLU A 154 -12.76 -8.25 -1.71
C GLU A 154 -14.04 -7.43 -1.55
N ALA A 155 -14.42 -7.07 -0.31
CA ALA A 155 -15.56 -6.18 -0.06
C ALA A 155 -15.41 -4.82 -0.77
N ASN A 156 -14.19 -4.29 -0.88
CA ASN A 156 -13.91 -3.06 -1.63
C ASN A 156 -13.96 -3.25 -3.16
N ALA A 157 -13.78 -4.48 -3.66
CA ALA A 157 -13.93 -4.81 -5.07
C ALA A 157 -15.42 -4.94 -5.43
N ASP A 158 -16.21 -5.57 -4.56
CA ASP A 158 -17.66 -5.68 -4.69
C ASP A 158 -18.33 -4.31 -4.72
N ALA A 159 -17.91 -3.42 -3.81
CA ALA A 159 -18.38 -2.03 -3.78
C ALA A 159 -18.05 -1.23 -5.05
N LYS A 160 -17.08 -1.71 -5.85
CA LYS A 160 -16.70 -1.13 -7.14
C LYS A 160 -17.24 -1.92 -8.34
N SER A 161 -18.07 -2.93 -8.09
CA SER A 161 -18.66 -3.80 -9.12
C SER A 161 -17.61 -4.46 -10.01
N LEU A 162 -16.49 -4.87 -9.43
CA LEU A 162 -15.46 -5.67 -10.09
C LEU A 162 -15.79 -7.16 -9.91
N GLU A 163 -15.62 -7.97 -10.95
CA GLU A 163 -15.90 -9.41 -10.90
C GLU A 163 -14.83 -10.17 -10.13
N LEU A 164 -15.23 -10.80 -9.01
CA LEU A 164 -14.36 -11.44 -8.00
C LEU A 164 -13.44 -12.53 -8.54
N GLU A 165 -13.90 -13.29 -9.54
CA GLU A 165 -13.19 -14.46 -10.07
C GLU A 165 -11.93 -14.08 -10.85
N ASP A 166 -11.95 -12.90 -11.48
CA ASP A 166 -10.87 -12.40 -12.33
C ASP A 166 -9.90 -11.45 -11.60
N LEU A 167 -10.09 -11.22 -10.29
CA LEU A 167 -9.14 -10.40 -9.54
C LEU A 167 -7.83 -11.15 -9.30
N ILE A 168 -6.76 -10.46 -9.70
CA ILE A 168 -5.38 -10.81 -9.39
C ILE A 168 -4.84 -9.84 -8.35
N ILE A 169 -4.03 -10.37 -7.43
CA ILE A 169 -3.25 -9.55 -6.53
C ILE A 169 -2.10 -8.91 -7.33
N LYS A 170 -2.31 -7.67 -7.79
CA LYS A 170 -1.34 -6.91 -8.59
C LYS A 170 -0.10 -6.56 -7.79
N ASN A 171 -0.29 -6.08 -6.56
CA ASN A 171 0.82 -5.68 -5.71
C ASN A 171 0.48 -5.86 -4.23
N ILE A 172 1.46 -6.33 -3.47
CA ILE A 172 1.45 -6.32 -2.00
C ILE A 172 2.69 -5.56 -1.52
N GLY A 173 2.46 -4.41 -0.89
CA GLY A 173 3.49 -3.64 -0.22
C GLY A 173 3.52 -3.96 1.28
N VAL A 174 4.68 -4.30 1.82
CA VAL A 174 4.88 -4.44 3.27
C VAL A 174 5.99 -3.48 3.70
N GLN A 175 5.66 -2.56 4.59
CA GLN A 175 6.59 -1.55 5.11
C GLN A 175 6.77 -1.69 6.62
N GLN A 176 7.90 -1.19 7.13
CA GLN A 176 8.17 -1.18 8.56
C GLN A 176 7.35 -0.08 9.23
N ALA A 177 6.72 -0.41 10.35
CA ALA A 177 6.06 0.58 11.21
C ALA A 177 7.00 1.03 12.34
N PRO A 178 6.71 2.16 13.01
CA PRO A 178 7.44 2.61 14.18
C PRO A 178 7.60 1.51 15.24
N LYS A 179 8.83 1.32 15.71
CA LYS A 179 9.18 0.23 16.65
C LYS A 179 8.61 0.50 18.03
N THR A 180 7.95 -0.50 18.62
CA THR A 180 7.54 -0.45 20.03
C THR A 180 8.74 -0.77 20.92
N ARG A 181 8.95 -0.04 22.01
CA ARG A 181 10.08 -0.26 22.94
C ARG A 181 9.60 -0.90 24.25
N ARG A 182 10.34 -1.91 24.71
CA ARG A 182 10.27 -2.53 26.04
C ARG A 182 11.69 -2.67 26.59
N ARG A 183 11.82 -2.92 27.89
CA ARG A 183 13.11 -3.10 28.57
C ARG A 183 13.33 -4.56 28.92
N THR A 184 14.58 -5.02 28.85
CA THR A 184 15.01 -6.32 29.38
C THR A 184 16.20 -6.08 30.30
N TYR A 185 16.05 -6.49 31.55
CA TYR A 185 17.12 -6.44 32.55
C TYR A 185 18.12 -7.57 32.29
N ARG A 186 19.40 -7.26 32.44
CA ARG A 186 20.52 -8.20 32.25
C ARG A 186 21.41 -8.17 33.49
N ALA A 187 22.35 -9.10 33.53
CA ALA A 187 23.34 -9.19 34.62
C ALA A 187 24.05 -7.85 34.87
N HIS A 188 24.47 -7.64 36.12
CA HIS A 188 25.16 -6.45 36.60
C HIS A 188 24.39 -5.13 36.35
N GLY A 189 23.06 -5.15 36.47
CA GLY A 189 22.22 -3.94 36.35
C GLY A 189 22.11 -3.36 34.93
N ARG A 190 22.58 -4.06 33.90
CA ARG A 190 22.49 -3.60 32.51
C ARG A 190 21.05 -3.64 31.99
N ILE A 191 20.66 -2.65 31.18
CA ILE A 191 19.32 -2.58 30.57
C ILE A 191 19.45 -2.59 29.04
N ASN A 192 18.93 -3.64 28.41
CA ASN A 192 18.88 -3.76 26.96
C ASN A 192 17.47 -3.48 26.41
N PRO A 193 17.35 -2.97 25.19
CA PRO A 193 16.05 -2.77 24.55
C PRO A 193 15.49 -4.09 24.00
N TYR A 194 14.22 -4.36 24.28
CA TYR A 194 13.43 -5.38 23.59
C TYR A 194 12.39 -4.70 22.71
N GLN A 195 12.55 -4.80 21.40
CA GLN A 195 11.78 -4.02 20.44
C GLN A 195 10.76 -4.87 19.69
N GLY A 196 9.55 -4.33 19.55
CA GLY A 196 8.57 -4.83 18.60
C GLY A 196 8.85 -4.29 17.20
N HIS A 197 8.66 -5.13 16.18
CA HIS A 197 8.79 -4.77 14.77
C HIS A 197 7.44 -4.88 14.04
N PRO A 198 6.49 -3.96 14.30
CA PRO A 198 5.21 -3.92 13.61
C PRO A 198 5.39 -3.54 12.12
N CYS A 199 4.33 -3.71 11.33
CA CYS A 199 4.35 -3.41 9.90
C CYS A 199 3.09 -2.69 9.41
N HIS A 200 3.25 -1.93 8.34
CA HIS A 200 2.15 -1.45 7.50
C HIS A 200 2.05 -2.36 6.26
N VAL A 201 0.84 -2.71 5.86
CA VAL A 201 0.59 -3.56 4.69
C VAL A 201 -0.40 -2.86 3.77
N GLU A 202 -0.10 -2.83 2.48
CA GLU A 202 -1.01 -2.39 1.43
C GLU A 202 -1.18 -3.48 0.40
N ILE A 203 -2.42 -3.72 -0.01
CA ILE A 203 -2.78 -4.70 -1.03
C ILE A 203 -3.55 -3.96 -2.12
N ILE A 204 -3.16 -4.19 -3.37
CA ILE A 204 -3.85 -3.70 -4.55
C ILE A 204 -4.28 -4.92 -5.36
N LEU A 205 -5.60 -5.06 -5.51
CA LEU A 205 -6.20 -6.00 -6.44
C LEU A 205 -6.52 -5.29 -7.74
N GLY A 206 -6.49 -6.02 -8.84
CA GLY A 206 -7.10 -5.54 -10.06
C GLY A 206 -7.29 -6.66 -11.07
N VAL A 207 -8.03 -6.34 -12.11
CA VAL A 207 -8.35 -7.27 -13.19
C VAL A 207 -7.06 -7.68 -13.93
N SER A 208 -6.95 -8.95 -14.29
CA SER A 208 -5.97 -9.44 -15.26
C SER A 208 -6.11 -8.64 -16.55
N GLY A 209 -5.06 -7.93 -16.94
CA GLY A 209 -5.15 -7.02 -18.08
C GLY A 209 -5.44 -7.74 -19.38
N GLU A 210 -6.37 -7.17 -20.15
CA GLU A 210 -6.44 -7.36 -21.60
C GLU A 210 -5.10 -6.97 -22.22
N GLU A 211 -4.65 -7.73 -23.22
CA GLU A 211 -3.40 -7.46 -23.93
C GLU A 211 -3.48 -6.09 -24.61
N VAL A 212 -2.74 -5.11 -24.09
CA VAL A 212 -2.62 -3.80 -24.74
C VAL A 212 -1.61 -3.94 -25.88
N GLU A 213 -2.05 -3.70 -27.10
CA GLU A 213 -1.18 -3.71 -28.28
C GLU A 213 0.04 -2.81 -28.10
N ARG A 214 1.20 -3.33 -28.45
CA ARG A 214 2.47 -2.60 -28.35
C ARG A 214 2.44 -1.38 -29.27
N SER A 215 2.61 -0.19 -28.70
CA SER A 215 2.74 1.06 -29.46
C SER A 215 3.92 0.96 -30.43
N LYS A 216 3.64 0.97 -31.74
CA LYS A 216 4.62 0.81 -32.83
C LYS A 216 5.65 1.95 -32.90
N ASP A 217 5.40 3.06 -32.20
CA ASP A 217 6.24 4.27 -32.23
C ASP A 217 7.67 4.06 -31.70
N LYS A 218 7.86 3.15 -30.74
CA LYS A 218 9.19 2.90 -30.13
C LYS A 218 10.09 2.01 -30.99
N ASP A 219 9.50 1.14 -31.81
CA ASP A 219 10.25 0.21 -32.66
C ASP A 219 10.84 0.94 -33.89
N ALA A 220 10.19 2.02 -34.36
CA ALA A 220 10.70 2.89 -35.42
C ALA A 220 11.95 3.70 -34.99
N VAL A 221 11.96 4.24 -33.77
CA VAL A 221 13.09 5.07 -33.28
C VAL A 221 14.31 4.21 -32.91
N THR A 222 14.08 3.05 -32.30
CA THR A 222 15.16 2.12 -31.89
C THR A 222 15.84 1.44 -33.08
N SER A 223 15.11 1.22 -34.17
CA SER A 223 15.64 0.61 -35.40
C SER A 223 16.53 1.56 -36.23
N LEU A 224 16.45 2.87 -36.01
CA LEU A 224 17.31 3.87 -36.65
C LEU A 224 18.53 4.23 -35.79
N SER A 225 18.38 4.26 -34.46
CA SER A 225 19.45 4.66 -33.54
C SER A 225 20.48 3.57 -33.23
N SER A 226 20.12 2.28 -33.38
CA SER A 226 21.01 1.15 -33.10
C SER A 226 21.89 0.73 -34.30
N LEU A 227 21.77 1.39 -35.45
CA LEU A 227 22.48 1.01 -36.66
C LEU A 227 23.91 1.58 -36.68
N ASN A 228 24.86 0.71 -37.03
CA ASN A 228 26.24 1.11 -37.26
C ASN A 228 26.36 1.95 -38.56
N ARG A 229 27.34 2.84 -38.65
CA ARG A 229 27.51 3.83 -39.75
C ARG A 229 27.49 3.18 -41.14
N ARG A 230 28.01 1.95 -41.25
CA ARG A 230 28.02 1.13 -42.48
C ARG A 230 26.63 0.59 -42.86
N GLN A 231 25.80 0.25 -41.88
CA GLN A 231 24.42 -0.21 -42.09
C GLN A 231 23.50 0.94 -42.51
N VAL A 232 23.73 2.15 -41.97
CA VAL A 232 23.02 3.38 -42.38
C VAL A 232 23.33 3.73 -43.83
N ALA A 233 24.61 3.66 -44.25
CA ALA A 233 25.01 3.94 -45.62
C ALA A 233 24.40 2.94 -46.62
N ARG A 234 24.36 1.63 -46.29
CA ARG A 234 23.69 0.61 -47.12
C ARG A 234 22.21 0.90 -47.30
N LYS A 235 21.47 1.15 -46.20
CA LYS A 235 20.05 1.48 -46.27
C LYS A 235 19.78 2.76 -47.08
N ARG A 236 20.66 3.77 -47.03
CA ARG A 236 20.54 4.98 -47.86
C ARG A 236 20.73 4.72 -49.36
N ILE A 237 21.70 3.89 -49.72
CA ILE A 237 21.95 3.49 -51.12
C ILE A 237 20.78 2.65 -51.64
N GLU A 238 20.28 1.73 -50.82
CA GLU A 238 19.14 0.88 -51.14
C GLU A 238 17.84 1.69 -51.30
N ALA A 239 17.61 2.67 -50.42
CA ALA A 239 16.50 3.62 -50.54
C ALA A 239 16.63 4.60 -51.72
N ALA A 240 17.84 4.83 -52.24
CA ALA A 240 18.06 5.66 -53.43
C ALA A 240 17.98 4.86 -54.75
N ARG A 241 17.95 3.52 -54.66
CA ARG A 241 17.78 2.60 -55.79
C ARG A 241 16.33 2.14 -55.97
N ALA A 242 15.55 2.13 -54.88
CA ALA A 242 14.11 1.93 -54.88
C ALA A 242 13.38 3.19 -55.34
#